data_AF-A0A1D2MM75-F1
#
_entry.id   AF-A0A1D2MM75-F1
#
_cell.length_a   1.000
_cell.length_b   1.000
_cell.length_c   1.000
_cell.angle_alpha   90.00
_cell.angle_beta   90.00
_cell.angle_gamma   90.00
#
_symmetry.space_group_name_H-M   'P 1'
#
loop_
_entity.id
_entity.type
_entity.pdbx_description
1 polymer ?
#
loop_
_entity_poly.entity_id
_entity_poly.type
_entity_poly.pdbx_seq_one_letter_code
_entity_poly.pdbx_strand_id
1 'polypeptide(L)'
;MVGLPFETGKEVSSIIKSHILVGHSLKHDFAVLYFTHPKARTRDTADYFKKILHTKTPALRTLTKKILGVEIQQGEHSPIIDAQATMALYRICQKDWEHSVRQKNRGVDILKQTLDEFKANAVASPVP
;
A
#
# COMPACT_ATOMS: atom_id res chain seq x y z
N MET A 1 -13.61 -24.49 20.45
CA MET A 1 -13.16 -23.09 20.38
C MET A 1 -13.99 -22.43 19.29
N VAL A 2 -14.80 -21.44 19.66
CA VAL A 2 -15.87 -20.89 18.81
C VAL A 2 -15.25 -19.96 17.75
N GLY A 3 -15.04 -20.47 16.53
CA GLY A 3 -14.79 -19.61 15.37
C GLY A 3 -16.14 -19.09 14.89
N LEU A 4 -16.49 -17.85 15.24
CA LEU A 4 -17.70 -17.22 14.74
C LEU A 4 -17.62 -17.07 13.21
N PRO A 5 -18.52 -17.69 12.43
CA PRO A 5 -18.50 -17.57 10.99
C PRO A 5 -19.12 -16.23 10.56
N PHE A 6 -18.31 -15.38 9.92
CA PHE A 6 -18.68 -14.59 8.74
C PHE A 6 -19.82 -13.53 8.77
N GLU A 7 -20.29 -13.05 9.93
CA GLU A 7 -21.08 -11.80 9.95
C GLU A 7 -20.23 -10.58 9.57
N THR A 8 -18.97 -10.54 10.04
CA THR A 8 -18.02 -9.45 9.80
C THR A 8 -17.69 -9.26 8.32
N GLY A 9 -17.63 -10.33 7.52
CA GLY A 9 -17.31 -10.22 6.09
C GLY A 9 -18.35 -9.44 5.29
N LYS A 10 -19.65 -9.65 5.58
CA LYS A 10 -20.75 -8.91 4.92
C LYS A 10 -20.79 -7.46 5.35
N GLU A 11 -20.59 -7.20 6.64
CA GLU A 11 -20.56 -5.85 7.20
C GLU A 11 -19.37 -5.04 6.63
N VAL A 12 -18.16 -5.63 6.66
CA VAL A 12 -16.96 -5.05 6.06
C VAL A 12 -17.16 -4.80 4.57
N SER A 13 -17.75 -5.76 3.84
CA SER A 13 -18.05 -5.59 2.40
C SER A 13 -19.00 -4.42 2.14
N SER A 14 -20.03 -4.24 2.97
CA SER A 14 -20.97 -3.12 2.85
C SER A 14 -20.28 -1.77 3.05
N ILE A 15 -19.46 -1.66 4.09
CA ILE A 15 -18.71 -0.44 4.43
C ILE A 15 -17.75 -0.07 3.29
N ILE A 16 -16.92 -1.01 2.85
CA ILE A 16 -15.87 -0.69 1.88
C ILE A 16 -16.40 -0.46 0.47
N LYS A 17 -17.58 -0.98 0.08
CA LYS A 17 -18.13 -0.83 -1.28
C LYS A 17 -18.24 0.63 -1.74
N SER A 18 -18.57 1.54 -0.83
CA SER A 18 -18.67 2.98 -1.11
C SER A 18 -17.35 3.74 -0.92
N HIS A 19 -16.30 3.10 -0.40
CA HIS A 19 -15.03 3.73 -0.03
C HIS A 19 -13.88 3.31 -0.95
N ILE A 20 -12.77 4.04 -0.84
CA ILE A 20 -11.49 3.66 -1.45
C ILE A 20 -10.75 2.80 -0.42
N LEU A 21 -10.40 1.58 -0.80
CA LEU A 21 -9.68 0.66 0.08
C LEU A 21 -8.17 0.73 -0.18
N VAL A 22 -7.42 1.14 0.83
CA VAL A 22 -5.95 1.20 0.81
C VAL A 22 -5.40 0.01 1.60
N GLY A 23 -4.44 -0.71 1.04
CA GLY A 23 -3.84 -1.87 1.69
C GLY A 23 -2.54 -2.33 1.04
N HIS A 24 -1.98 -3.42 1.56
CA HIS A 24 -0.75 -4.02 1.05
C HIS A 24 -1.00 -5.50 0.76
N SER A 25 -0.94 -5.89 -0.52
CA SER A 25 -1.21 -7.27 -0.96
C SER A 25 -2.64 -7.76 -0.65
N LEU A 26 -3.64 -6.89 -0.91
CA LEU A 26 -5.05 -7.10 -0.56
C LEU A 26 -5.71 -8.33 -1.20
N LYS A 27 -5.06 -8.96 -2.18
CA LYS A 27 -5.55 -10.18 -2.85
C LYS A 27 -5.78 -11.32 -1.86
N HIS A 28 -4.91 -11.47 -0.86
CA HIS A 28 -5.05 -12.52 0.14
C HIS A 28 -6.23 -12.22 1.08
N ASP A 29 -6.35 -10.98 1.53
CA ASP A 29 -7.45 -10.54 2.40
C ASP A 29 -8.82 -10.72 1.73
N PHE A 30 -8.92 -10.36 0.44
CA PHE A 30 -10.15 -10.57 -0.34
C PHE A 30 -10.52 -12.03 -0.53
N ALA A 31 -9.51 -12.90 -0.72
CA ALA A 31 -9.74 -14.35 -0.84
C ALA A 31 -10.25 -14.93 0.48
N VAL A 32 -9.68 -14.51 1.61
CA VAL A 32 -10.14 -14.93 2.94
C VAL A 32 -11.55 -14.41 3.21
N LEU A 33 -11.85 -13.15 2.88
CA LEU A 33 -13.14 -12.51 3.19
C LEU A 33 -14.25 -12.77 2.15
N TYR A 34 -13.98 -13.56 1.11
CA TYR A 34 -14.92 -13.94 0.05
C TYR A 34 -15.67 -12.76 -0.62
N PHE A 35 -15.00 -11.63 -0.84
CA PHE A 35 -15.58 -10.53 -1.61
C PHE A 35 -14.58 -9.90 -2.58
N THR A 36 -15.10 -9.16 -3.56
CA THR A 36 -14.30 -8.42 -4.52
C THR A 36 -14.58 -6.92 -4.39
N HIS A 37 -13.53 -6.10 -4.55
CA HIS A 37 -13.63 -4.64 -4.54
C HIS A 37 -13.24 -4.09 -5.93
N PRO A 38 -13.94 -3.07 -6.46
CA PRO A 38 -13.61 -2.51 -7.78
C PRO A 38 -12.16 -2.03 -7.84
N LYS A 39 -11.39 -2.50 -8.84
CA LYS A 39 -9.96 -2.12 -9.01
C LYS A 39 -9.75 -0.60 -9.07
N ALA A 40 -10.72 0.16 -9.58
CA ALA A 40 -10.67 1.62 -9.63
C ALA A 40 -10.73 2.28 -8.24
N ARG A 41 -11.26 1.58 -7.23
CA ARG A 41 -11.36 2.01 -5.82
C ARG A 41 -10.42 1.25 -4.89
N THR A 42 -9.65 0.29 -5.40
CA THR A 42 -8.56 -0.35 -4.67
C THR A 42 -7.26 0.43 -4.84
N ARG A 43 -6.52 0.62 -3.76
CA ARG A 43 -5.17 1.18 -3.72
C ARG A 43 -4.24 0.18 -3.03
N ASP A 44 -3.80 -0.81 -3.81
CA ASP A 44 -2.84 -1.82 -3.33
C ASP A 44 -1.41 -1.29 -3.47
N THR A 45 -0.80 -0.97 -2.33
CA THR A 45 0.56 -0.42 -2.26
C THR A 45 1.59 -1.42 -2.79
N ALA A 46 1.40 -2.72 -2.59
CA ALA A 46 2.33 -3.74 -3.03
C ALA A 46 2.40 -3.78 -4.57
N ASP A 47 1.25 -3.84 -5.23
CA ASP A 47 1.15 -3.80 -6.70
C ASP A 47 1.61 -2.44 -7.26
N TYR A 48 1.35 -1.35 -6.55
CA TYR A 48 1.74 0.00 -6.96
C TYR A 48 3.25 0.22 -6.96
N PHE A 49 3.91 -0.05 -5.83
CA PHE A 49 5.36 0.09 -5.72
C PHE A 49 6.09 -0.93 -6.57
N LYS A 50 5.53 -2.13 -6.79
CA LYS A 50 6.06 -3.10 -7.76
C LYS A 50 6.17 -2.49 -9.17
N LYS A 51 5.13 -1.80 -9.64
CA LYS A 51 5.10 -1.15 -10.96
C LYS A 51 6.09 0.01 -11.05
N ILE A 52 6.15 0.85 -10.01
CA ILE A 52 7.03 2.02 -10.01
C ILE A 52 8.50 1.61 -9.91
N LEU A 53 8.82 0.69 -9.00
CA LEU A 53 10.19 0.24 -8.77
C LEU A 53 10.69 -0.72 -9.85
N HIS A 54 9.80 -1.28 -10.69
CA HIS A 54 10.13 -2.33 -11.66
C HIS A 54 10.82 -3.55 -11.01
N THR A 55 10.47 -3.87 -9.76
CA THR A 55 11.05 -5.00 -9.01
C THR A 55 10.02 -6.09 -8.75
N LYS A 56 10.43 -7.17 -8.09
CA LYS A 56 9.50 -8.08 -7.40
C LYS A 56 8.67 -7.31 -6.36
N THR A 57 7.52 -7.86 -5.98
CA THR A 57 6.62 -7.26 -4.99
C THR A 57 7.40 -6.95 -3.70
N PRO A 58 7.59 -5.67 -3.36
CA PRO A 58 8.37 -5.30 -2.18
C PRO A 58 7.55 -5.55 -0.92
N ALA A 59 8.20 -6.04 0.13
CA ALA A 59 7.56 -6.18 1.44
C ALA A 59 7.25 -4.81 2.06
N LEU A 60 6.16 -4.73 2.82
CA LEU A 60 5.75 -3.50 3.52
C LEU A 60 6.88 -2.94 4.38
N ARG A 61 7.54 -3.77 5.20
CA ARG A 61 8.71 -3.38 6.01
C ARG A 61 9.82 -2.72 5.20
N THR A 62 10.09 -3.23 4.01
CA THR A 62 11.13 -2.65 3.14
C THR A 62 10.71 -1.29 2.61
N LEU A 63 9.44 -1.12 2.25
CA LEU A 63 8.91 0.15 1.78
C LEU A 63 8.88 1.20 2.88
N THR A 64 8.40 0.85 4.07
CA THR A 64 8.34 1.78 5.22
C THR A 64 9.74 2.18 5.66
N LYS A 65 10.70 1.25 5.69
CA LYS A 65 12.09 1.57 6.01
C LYS A 65 12.70 2.52 4.98
N LYS A 66 12.46 2.29 3.69
CA LYS A 66 13.05 3.10 2.60
C LYS A 66 12.38 4.46 2.40
N ILE A 67 11.06 4.54 2.53
CA ILE A 67 10.27 5.73 2.19
C ILE A 67 9.96 6.55 3.45
N LEU A 68 9.58 5.88 4.55
CA LEU A 68 9.23 6.55 5.81
C LEU A 68 10.41 6.63 6.78
N GLY A 69 11.50 5.89 6.55
CA GLY A 69 12.58 5.74 7.53
C GLY A 69 12.19 4.93 8.76
N VAL A 70 11.04 4.25 8.74
CA VAL A 70 10.48 3.52 9.89
C VAL A 70 10.60 2.02 9.70
N GLU A 71 11.24 1.36 10.65
CA GLU A 71 11.23 -0.09 10.74
C GLU A 71 9.99 -0.58 11.48
N ILE A 72 9.12 -1.26 10.75
CA ILE A 72 8.00 -2.01 11.33
C ILE A 72 8.33 -3.51 11.31
N GLN A 73 7.53 -4.31 12.02
CA GLN A 73 7.61 -5.78 11.94
C GLN A 73 8.98 -6.34 12.38
N GLN A 74 9.59 -5.75 13.44
CA GLN A 74 10.81 -6.29 14.04
C GLN A 74 10.57 -7.45 15.02
N GLY A 75 9.31 -7.73 15.36
CA GLY A 75 8.89 -8.82 16.24
C GLY A 75 7.50 -9.32 15.84
N GLU A 76 6.55 -9.32 16.77
CA GLU A 76 5.17 -9.67 16.47
C GLU A 76 4.50 -8.61 15.57
N HIS A 77 3.73 -9.06 14.58
CA HIS A 77 3.06 -8.19 13.63
C HIS A 77 1.76 -7.66 14.23
N SER A 78 1.59 -6.34 14.22
CA SER A 78 0.33 -5.69 14.59
C SER A 78 -0.42 -5.24 13.32
N PRO A 79 -1.62 -5.77 13.05
CA PRO A 79 -2.45 -5.33 11.92
C PRO A 79 -2.72 -3.81 11.92
N ILE A 80 -2.76 -3.20 13.12
CA ILE A 80 -2.98 -1.76 13.29
C ILE A 80 -1.77 -0.98 12.77
N ILE A 81 -0.55 -1.39 13.14
CA ILE A 81 0.69 -0.75 12.68
C ILE A 81 0.83 -0.92 11.17
N ASP A 82 0.53 -2.11 10.64
CA ASP A 82 0.61 -2.39 9.21
C ASP A 82 -0.38 -1.53 8.40
N ALA A 83 -1.61 -1.36 8.90
CA ALA A 83 -2.61 -0.49 8.28
C ALA A 83 -2.18 0.98 8.31
N GLN A 84 -1.66 1.46 9.44
CA GLN A 84 -1.15 2.83 9.60
C GLN A 84 0.03 3.10 8.67
N ALA A 85 1.00 2.18 8.62
CA ALA A 85 2.18 2.29 7.77
C ALA A 85 1.81 2.29 6.29
N THR A 86 0.87 1.43 5.90
CA THR A 86 0.33 1.38 4.54
C THR A 86 -0.39 2.68 4.17
N MET A 87 -1.20 3.23 5.07
CA MET A 87 -1.86 4.52 4.88
C MET A 87 -0.86 5.66 4.76
N ALA A 88 0.20 5.65 5.57
CA ALA A 88 1.27 6.65 5.50
C ALA A 88 1.99 6.61 4.15
N LEU A 89 2.33 5.41 3.66
CA LEU A 89 2.88 5.23 2.31
C LEU A 89 1.95 5.77 1.23
N TYR A 90 0.64 5.44 1.31
CA TYR A 90 -0.35 5.95 0.36
C TYR A 90 -0.43 7.48 0.38
N ARG A 91 -0.41 8.13 1.55
CA ARG A 91 -0.49 9.59 1.66
C ARG A 91 0.67 10.31 0.98
N ILE A 92 1.88 9.74 1.03
CA ILE A 92 3.05 10.31 0.35
C ILE A 92 2.87 10.30 -1.16
N CYS A 93 2.40 9.19 -1.72
CA CYS A 93 2.18 9.06 -3.15
C CYS A 93 0.75 9.41 -3.61
N GLN A 94 -0.10 9.94 -2.73
CA GLN A 94 -1.54 10.08 -2.97
C GLN A 94 -1.83 10.96 -4.18
N LYS A 95 -1.15 12.11 -4.30
CA LYS A 95 -1.37 13.05 -5.40
C LYS A 95 -1.13 12.38 -6.75
N ASP A 96 0.00 11.72 -6.89
CA ASP A 96 0.42 11.08 -8.13
C ASP A 96 -0.36 9.78 -8.41
N TRP A 97 -0.73 9.06 -7.36
CA TRP A 97 -1.59 7.87 -7.49
C TRP A 97 -2.98 8.25 -8.00
N GLU A 98 -3.64 9.20 -7.37
CA GLU A 98 -4.96 9.64 -7.82
C GLU A 98 -4.90 10.26 -9.22
N HIS A 99 -3.80 10.95 -9.56
CA HIS A 99 -3.56 11.43 -10.92
C HIS A 99 -3.40 10.27 -11.92
N SER A 100 -2.62 9.24 -11.58
CA SER A 100 -2.41 8.04 -12.41
C SER A 100 -3.72 7.30 -12.67
N VAL A 101 -4.56 7.16 -11.64
CA VAL A 101 -5.87 6.50 -11.74
C VAL A 101 -6.83 7.31 -12.62
N ARG A 102 -6.81 8.66 -12.52
CA ARG A 102 -7.64 9.54 -13.35
C ARG A 102 -7.17 9.61 -14.82
N GLN A 103 -5.86 9.61 -15.07
CA GLN A 103 -5.29 9.87 -16.40
C GLN A 103 -4.93 8.62 -17.21
N LYS A 104 -5.13 7.40 -16.70
CA LYS A 104 -4.72 6.14 -17.37
C LYS A 104 -3.27 6.21 -17.89
N ASN A 105 -2.30 6.19 -16.96
CA ASN A 105 -0.85 5.94 -17.19
C ASN A 105 0.14 7.13 -17.27
N ARG A 106 -0.20 8.37 -16.91
CA ARG A 106 0.82 9.47 -16.78
C ARG A 106 1.39 9.67 -15.37
N GLY A 107 0.64 9.35 -14.32
CA GLY A 107 1.10 9.56 -12.94
C GLY A 107 2.17 8.58 -12.45
N VAL A 108 2.44 7.50 -13.19
CA VAL A 108 3.52 6.55 -12.87
C VAL A 108 4.90 7.18 -13.10
N ASP A 109 5.02 8.06 -14.10
CA ASP A 109 6.29 8.69 -14.49
C ASP A 109 6.74 9.73 -13.45
N ILE A 110 5.81 10.51 -12.90
CA ILE A 110 6.11 11.53 -11.88
C ILE A 110 6.63 10.88 -10.60
N LEU A 111 6.00 9.80 -10.12
CA LEU A 111 6.50 9.10 -8.95
C LEU A 111 7.79 8.36 -9.18
N LYS A 112 8.00 7.85 -10.39
CA LYS A 112 9.30 7.28 -10.74
C LYS A 112 10.36 8.36 -10.59
N GLN A 113 10.11 9.56 -11.11
CA GLN A 113 11.01 10.69 -10.97
C GLN A 113 11.20 11.10 -9.50
N THR A 114 10.14 11.30 -8.72
CA THR A 114 10.25 11.66 -7.29
C THR A 114 10.94 10.58 -6.46
N LEU A 115 10.72 9.30 -6.78
CA LEU A 115 11.35 8.19 -6.08
C LEU A 115 12.82 8.03 -6.48
N ASP A 116 13.17 8.27 -7.74
CA ASP A 116 14.54 8.27 -8.21
C ASP A 116 15.31 9.49 -7.65
N GLU A 117 14.67 10.66 -7.54
CA GLU A 117 15.18 11.83 -6.81
C GLU A 117 15.38 11.52 -5.32
N PHE A 118 14.43 10.83 -4.68
CA PHE A 118 14.57 10.38 -3.29
C PHE A 118 15.72 9.39 -3.11
N LYS A 119 15.88 8.42 -4.03
CA LYS A 119 17.02 7.49 -4.01
C LYS A 119 18.35 8.21 -4.22
N ALA A 120 18.40 9.18 -5.14
CA ALA A 120 19.60 9.97 -5.39
C ALA A 120 19.99 10.79 -4.14
N ASN A 121 19.01 11.36 -3.45
CA ASN A 121 19.24 12.12 -2.21
C ASN A 121 19.55 11.23 -1.00
N ALA A 122 19.01 9.99 -0.94
CA ALA A 122 19.32 9.04 0.13
C ALA A 122 20.76 8.48 0.05
N VAL A 123 21.41 8.54 -1.12
CA VAL A 123 22.83 8.18 -1.30
C VAL A 123 23.76 9.36 -0.92
N ALA A 124 23.23 10.58 -0.77
CA ALA A 124 24.00 11.80 -0.57
C ALA A 124 24.19 12.24 0.90
N SER A 125 23.84 11.41 1.88
CA SER A 125 24.18 11.69 3.29
C SER A 125 25.00 10.53 3.87
N PRO A 126 26.34 10.64 3.95
CA PRO A 126 27.10 9.81 4.86
C PRO A 126 26.64 10.21 6.26
N VAL A 127 26.04 9.27 6.98
CA VAL A 127 25.81 9.43 8.41
C VAL A 127 27.20 9.62 9.04
N PRO A 128 27.43 10.71 9.80
CA PRO A 128 28.73 10.97 10.44
C PRO A 128 29.10 9.86 11.43
#